data_AF-A0A9W9JRM9-F1
#
_entry.id   AF-A0A9W9JRM9-F1
#
_cell.length_a   1.000
_cell.length_b   1.000
_cell.length_c   1.000
_cell.angle_alpha   90.00
_cell.angle_beta   90.00
_cell.angle_gamma   90.00
#
_symmetry.space_group_name_H-M   'P 1'
#
loop_
_entity.id
_entity.type
_entity.pdbx_description
1 polymer ?
#
loop_
_entity_poly.entity_id
_entity_poly.type
_entity_poly.pdbx_seq_one_letter_code
_entity_poly.pdbx_strand_id
1 'polypeptide(L)'
;MSPVDAIARISKLLVLSYVVDWVFIVGLALIGYGFYKVEPNHHPFSLADPSISFPYTENETVTTETLVLVGLFAPAVIVLLGAFALVPGTATADGAKALKTQMIRRKIWEWNAGWLGLALALAAAWTSTQGLKDLTGKPRPDLLARCNPDVSNIAAHVVGGLGDRLQGAAVLVDWTICQDQSDLVRVDGFSSFPSGHSSFSFAGLGYLTLWLASKFSIAFPYLPQYPVEGQDFSDDRSSVRTRGAAPPILMMILAFVPTATACFIAASRWMNYRHHGFDILFGSAVGIFFAYIGFRMYHLPMQRGAGWAWGPRGPRRAFIRGVGFPSSLGVDSWTYTRKIDKVRNDFHAETDVENVPMRDQTGATPY
;
A
#
# COMPACT_ATOMS: atom_id res chain seq x y z
N MET A 1 27.89 -34.40 -16.03
CA MET A 1 27.70 -33.42 -14.93
C MET A 1 26.55 -33.94 -14.09
N SER A 2 26.75 -34.16 -12.79
CA SER A 2 25.70 -34.72 -11.93
C SER A 2 24.52 -33.74 -11.86
N PRO A 3 23.25 -34.21 -11.74
CA PRO A 3 22.08 -33.34 -11.59
C PRO A 3 22.14 -32.43 -10.35
N VAL A 4 23.09 -32.70 -9.45
CA VAL A 4 23.30 -32.01 -8.17
C VAL A 4 24.10 -30.72 -8.32
N ASP A 5 24.83 -30.55 -9.44
CA ASP A 5 25.71 -29.39 -9.69
C ASP A 5 25.11 -28.34 -10.63
N ALA A 6 23.84 -28.50 -11.03
CA ALA A 6 23.08 -27.43 -11.66
C ALA A 6 22.73 -26.36 -10.61
N ILE A 7 23.74 -25.68 -10.09
CA ILE A 7 23.59 -24.36 -9.48
C ILE A 7 22.90 -23.53 -10.54
N ALA A 8 21.57 -23.41 -10.46
CA ALA A 8 20.78 -22.62 -11.39
C ALA A 8 21.34 -21.20 -11.34
N ARG A 9 22.19 -20.85 -12.31
CA ARG A 9 22.75 -19.50 -12.44
C ARG A 9 21.57 -18.58 -12.61
N ILE A 10 21.50 -17.51 -11.81
CA ILE A 10 20.47 -16.49 -11.98
C ILE A 10 20.62 -15.97 -13.41
N SER A 11 19.56 -16.07 -14.21
CA SER A 11 19.60 -15.63 -15.60
C SER A 11 19.96 -14.15 -15.65
N LYS A 12 21.00 -13.79 -16.44
CA LYS A 12 21.39 -12.39 -16.64
C LYS A 12 20.22 -11.57 -17.20
N LEU A 13 19.38 -12.19 -18.02
CA LEU A 13 18.18 -11.58 -18.59
C LEU A 13 17.13 -11.26 -17.52
N LEU A 14 16.98 -12.12 -16.51
CA LEU A 14 16.08 -11.89 -15.37
C LEU A 14 16.58 -10.77 -14.45
N VAL A 15 17.89 -10.69 -14.22
CA VAL A 15 18.47 -9.56 -13.47
C VAL A 15 18.27 -8.27 -14.25
N LEU A 16 18.52 -8.29 -15.57
CA LEU A 16 18.32 -7.13 -16.44
C LEU A 16 16.88 -6.63 -16.41
N SER A 17 15.87 -7.51 -16.42
CA SER A 17 14.46 -7.08 -16.36
C SER A 17 14.16 -6.31 -15.07
N TYR A 18 14.66 -6.75 -13.92
CA TYR A 18 14.47 -6.02 -12.66
C TYR A 18 15.26 -4.69 -12.61
N VAL A 19 16.45 -4.64 -13.22
CA VAL A 19 17.20 -3.37 -13.34
C VAL A 19 16.40 -2.37 -14.18
N VAL A 20 15.79 -2.82 -15.27
CA VAL A 20 14.92 -1.98 -16.10
C VAL A 20 13.74 -1.43 -15.28
N ASP A 21 13.06 -2.27 -14.49
CA ASP A 21 11.97 -1.82 -13.60
C ASP A 21 12.43 -0.71 -12.64
N TRP A 22 13.59 -0.89 -11.99
CA TRP A 22 14.16 0.13 -11.11
C TRP A 22 14.50 1.44 -11.82
N VAL A 23 15.03 1.37 -13.05
CA VAL A 23 15.30 2.55 -13.87
C VAL A 23 14.03 3.33 -14.16
N PHE A 24 12.92 2.66 -14.51
CA PHE A 24 11.64 3.33 -14.74
C PHE A 24 11.05 3.93 -13.46
N ILE A 25 11.17 3.25 -12.32
CA ILE A 25 10.71 3.79 -11.02
C ILE A 25 11.52 5.04 -10.63
N VAL A 26 12.85 5.00 -10.78
CA VAL A 26 13.70 6.16 -10.56
C VAL A 26 13.37 7.28 -11.55
N GLY A 27 13.14 6.96 -12.82
CA GLY A 27 12.69 7.93 -13.82
C GLY A 27 11.37 8.61 -13.43
N LEU A 28 10.41 7.86 -12.92
CA LEU A 28 9.14 8.40 -12.42
C LEU A 28 9.34 9.37 -11.24
N ALA A 29 10.23 9.00 -10.31
CA ALA A 29 10.64 9.90 -9.22
C ALA A 29 11.45 11.10 -9.74
N LEU A 30 12.23 11.01 -10.81
CA LEU A 30 12.89 12.20 -11.36
C LEU A 30 11.88 13.16 -12.01
N ILE A 31 10.84 12.63 -12.65
CA ILE A 31 9.73 13.44 -13.19
C ILE A 31 9.01 14.19 -12.06
N GLY A 32 8.69 13.51 -10.96
CA GLY A 32 8.08 14.16 -9.80
C GLY A 32 8.97 15.24 -9.18
N TYR A 33 10.30 15.07 -9.24
CA TYR A 33 11.25 16.09 -8.80
C TYR A 33 11.28 17.29 -9.74
N GLY A 34 11.12 17.04 -11.05
CA GLY A 34 10.89 18.09 -12.03
C GLY A 34 9.68 18.93 -11.67
N PHE A 35 8.52 18.31 -11.43
CA PHE A 35 7.30 19.00 -10.98
C PHE A 35 7.50 19.79 -9.68
N TYR A 36 8.14 19.19 -8.67
CA TYR A 36 8.46 19.89 -7.42
C TYR A 36 9.28 21.20 -7.59
N LYS A 37 9.99 21.37 -8.71
CA LYS A 37 10.78 22.57 -9.01
C LYS A 37 10.05 23.59 -9.88
N VAL A 38 8.89 23.24 -10.42
CA VAL A 38 8.07 24.14 -11.23
C VAL A 38 7.27 25.06 -10.30
N GLU A 39 7.11 26.31 -10.72
CA GLU A 39 6.25 27.26 -10.03
C GLU A 39 4.78 26.90 -10.29
N PRO A 40 3.95 26.74 -9.24
CA PRO A 40 2.56 26.36 -9.42
C PRO A 40 1.77 27.51 -10.05
N ASN A 41 0.63 27.17 -10.64
CA ASN A 41 -0.34 28.18 -11.04
C ASN A 41 -0.80 29.01 -9.82
N HIS A 42 -1.23 30.25 -10.04
CA HIS A 42 -1.73 31.12 -8.97
C HIS A 42 -3.21 31.35 -9.18
N HIS A 43 -4.05 30.58 -8.49
CA HIS A 43 -5.49 30.77 -8.62
C HIS A 43 -5.91 32.10 -7.97
N PRO A 44 -6.64 32.98 -8.68
CA PRO A 44 -7.16 34.21 -8.10
C PRO A 44 -8.01 33.95 -6.86
N PHE A 45 -7.89 34.80 -5.86
CA PHE A 45 -8.57 34.63 -4.57
C PHE A 45 -9.21 35.93 -4.10
N SER A 46 -10.13 35.84 -3.15
CA SER A 46 -10.73 37.03 -2.54
C SER A 46 -10.14 37.28 -1.16
N LEU A 47 -9.81 38.53 -0.85
CA LEU A 47 -9.36 38.92 0.49
C LEU A 47 -10.43 38.71 1.58
N ALA A 48 -11.70 38.61 1.17
CA ALA A 48 -12.83 38.37 2.07
C ALA A 48 -13.14 36.87 2.27
N ASP A 49 -12.38 35.96 1.68
CA ASP A 49 -12.62 34.53 1.79
C ASP A 49 -12.18 33.98 3.16
N PRO A 50 -13.11 33.49 4.01
CA PRO A 50 -12.78 32.98 5.33
C PRO A 50 -12.03 31.63 5.29
N SER A 51 -12.02 30.94 4.15
CA SER A 51 -11.33 29.64 4.04
C SER A 51 -9.81 29.77 3.95
N ILE A 52 -9.29 30.95 3.59
CA ILE A 52 -7.86 31.25 3.42
C ILE A 52 -7.30 32.26 4.43
N SER A 53 -8.08 32.58 5.46
CA SER A 53 -7.76 33.58 6.49
C SER A 53 -7.27 32.99 7.81
N PHE A 54 -6.89 31.70 7.82
CA PHE A 54 -6.36 31.05 9.02
C PHE A 54 -4.93 31.54 9.36
N PRO A 55 -4.52 31.46 10.64
CA PRO A 55 -3.19 31.89 11.05
C PRO A 55 -2.10 30.97 10.49
N TYR A 56 -0.96 31.58 10.14
CA TYR A 56 0.22 30.84 9.71
C TYR A 56 0.81 30.04 10.87
N THR A 57 1.02 28.75 10.65
CA THR A 57 1.69 27.86 11.61
C THR A 57 3.14 27.65 11.20
N GLU A 58 4.07 28.21 11.95
CA GLU A 58 5.52 28.14 11.67
C GLU A 58 6.05 26.71 11.76
N ASN A 59 5.69 26.00 12.83
CA ASN A 59 6.16 24.64 13.10
C ASN A 59 5.09 23.61 12.73
N GLU A 60 5.37 22.82 11.71
CA GLU A 60 4.51 21.71 11.33
C GLU A 60 4.63 20.55 12.33
N THR A 61 3.50 19.96 12.72
CA THR A 61 3.47 18.82 13.67
C THR A 61 4.24 17.61 13.14
N VAL A 62 4.12 17.38 11.83
CA VAL A 62 4.86 16.35 11.11
C VAL A 62 5.64 17.06 10.02
N THR A 63 6.96 17.06 10.13
CA THR A 63 7.85 17.63 9.11
C THR A 63 7.97 16.70 7.91
N THR A 64 8.38 17.24 6.76
CA THR A 64 8.69 16.44 5.56
C THR A 64 9.75 15.37 5.83
N GLU A 65 10.74 15.67 6.67
CA GLU A 65 11.76 14.69 7.08
C GLU A 65 11.14 13.51 7.84
N THR A 66 10.27 13.81 8.80
CA THR A 66 9.55 12.79 9.57
C THR A 66 8.64 11.96 8.66
N LEU A 67 7.99 12.59 7.68
CA LEU A 67 7.18 11.92 6.66
C LEU A 67 8.02 10.93 5.85
N VAL A 68 9.22 11.33 5.39
CA VAL A 68 10.09 10.43 4.60
C VAL A 68 10.61 9.28 5.48
N LEU A 69 11.00 9.56 6.71
CA LEU A 69 11.44 8.53 7.66
C LEU A 69 10.34 7.49 7.92
N VAL A 70 9.12 7.94 8.21
CA VAL A 70 8.00 7.05 8.59
C VAL A 70 7.30 6.46 7.36
N GLY A 71 7.19 7.19 6.25
CA GLY A 71 6.46 6.78 5.06
C GLY A 71 7.28 6.00 4.03
N LEU A 72 8.61 6.14 4.01
CA LEU A 72 9.49 5.41 3.08
C LEU A 72 10.44 4.47 3.83
N PHE A 73 11.28 5.02 4.71
CA PHE A 73 12.36 4.23 5.31
C PHE A 73 11.87 3.16 6.28
N ALA A 74 10.92 3.50 7.16
CA ALA A 74 10.34 2.52 8.08
C ALA A 74 9.66 1.36 7.33
N PRO A 75 8.78 1.58 6.34
CA PRO A 75 8.25 0.51 5.48
C PRO A 75 9.34 -0.30 4.78
N ALA A 76 10.35 0.35 4.19
CA ALA A 76 11.43 -0.35 3.50
C ALA A 76 12.21 -1.28 4.44
N VAL A 77 12.51 -0.82 5.66
CA VAL A 77 13.18 -1.62 6.70
C VAL A 77 12.28 -2.75 7.19
N ILE A 78 11.00 -2.49 7.46
CA ILE A 78 10.06 -3.52 7.91
C ILE A 78 9.87 -4.60 6.84
N VAL A 79 9.78 -4.23 5.56
CA VAL A 79 9.69 -5.18 4.44
C VAL A 79 10.97 -5.99 4.32
N LEU A 80 12.14 -5.37 4.47
CA LEU A 80 13.44 -6.07 4.46
C LEU A 80 13.52 -7.07 5.62
N LEU A 81 13.40 -6.60 6.86
CA LEU A 81 13.47 -7.44 8.05
C LEU A 81 12.40 -8.53 7.99
N GLY A 82 11.19 -8.17 7.55
CA GLY A 82 10.09 -9.09 7.42
C GLY A 82 10.30 -10.13 6.31
N ALA A 83 10.90 -9.80 5.17
CA ALA A 83 11.25 -10.81 4.16
C ALA A 83 12.28 -11.82 4.71
N PHE A 84 13.24 -11.36 5.51
CA PHE A 84 14.27 -12.23 6.08
C PHE A 84 13.82 -12.98 7.35
N ALA A 85 12.92 -12.43 8.15
CA ALA A 85 12.39 -13.08 9.35
C ALA A 85 11.16 -13.94 9.05
N LEU A 86 10.26 -13.46 8.18
CA LEU A 86 8.93 -14.01 7.98
C LEU A 86 8.81 -14.95 6.77
N VAL A 87 9.82 -15.06 5.91
CA VAL A 87 9.79 -16.08 4.85
C VAL A 87 10.33 -17.40 5.42
N PRO A 88 9.52 -18.45 5.57
CA PRO A 88 9.99 -19.70 6.11
C PRO A 88 10.77 -20.47 5.05
N GLY A 89 11.76 -21.18 5.54
CA GLY A 89 12.65 -22.01 4.76
C GLY A 89 12.09 -23.38 4.36
N THR A 90 10.90 -23.74 4.81
CA THR A 90 10.37 -25.09 4.69
C THR A 90 9.24 -25.12 3.67
N ALA A 91 9.59 -25.36 2.41
CA ALA A 91 8.62 -25.67 1.36
C ALA A 91 9.16 -26.80 0.46
N THR A 92 9.73 -27.83 1.08
CA THR A 92 10.00 -29.12 0.44
C THR A 92 9.28 -30.19 1.24
N ALA A 93 8.40 -30.92 0.54
CA ALA A 93 7.43 -31.84 1.12
C ALA A 93 8.04 -33.03 1.88
N ASP A 94 9.31 -33.35 1.63
CA ASP A 94 9.90 -34.62 2.09
C ASP A 94 10.67 -34.52 3.42
N GLY A 95 10.44 -33.47 4.22
CA GLY A 95 11.24 -33.21 5.44
C GLY A 95 12.72 -32.91 5.16
N ALA A 96 13.16 -32.97 3.91
CA ALA A 96 14.46 -32.50 3.46
C ALA A 96 14.51 -30.99 3.69
N LYS A 97 15.44 -30.53 4.52
CA LYS A 97 15.73 -29.10 4.69
C LYS A 97 15.92 -28.51 3.29
N ALA A 98 15.11 -27.53 2.91
CA ALA A 98 15.32 -26.83 1.65
C ALA A 98 16.78 -26.35 1.63
N LEU A 99 17.46 -26.59 0.50
CA LEU A 99 18.84 -26.18 0.35
C LEU A 99 18.97 -24.71 0.75
N LYS A 100 19.91 -24.39 1.64
CA LYS A 100 20.11 -23.02 2.18
C LYS A 100 20.10 -21.95 1.09
N THR A 101 20.64 -22.29 -0.08
CA THR A 101 20.65 -21.48 -1.30
C THR A 101 19.25 -21.15 -1.84
N GLN A 102 18.32 -22.09 -1.88
CA GLN A 102 16.94 -21.86 -2.35
C GLN A 102 16.16 -20.98 -1.37
N MET A 103 16.38 -21.16 -0.06
CA MET A 103 15.76 -20.31 0.97
C MET A 103 16.22 -18.85 0.86
N ILE A 104 17.53 -18.63 0.69
CA ILE A 104 18.11 -17.30 0.51
C ILE A 104 17.56 -16.64 -0.76
N ARG A 105 17.47 -17.39 -1.87
CA ARG A 105 16.89 -16.87 -3.13
C ARG A 105 15.45 -16.39 -2.96
N ARG A 106 14.62 -17.18 -2.28
CA ARG A 106 13.23 -16.79 -2.02
C ARG A 106 13.14 -15.53 -1.15
N LYS A 107 13.95 -15.45 -0.09
CA LYS A 107 14.02 -14.25 0.77
C LYS A 107 14.42 -13.00 0.00
N ILE A 108 15.45 -13.10 -0.87
CA ILE A 108 15.89 -12.01 -1.73
C ILE A 108 14.80 -11.60 -2.71
N TRP A 109 14.11 -12.57 -3.32
CA TRP A 109 13.01 -12.28 -4.25
C TRP A 109 11.85 -11.57 -3.56
N GLU A 110 11.41 -12.06 -2.39
CA GLU A 110 10.33 -11.45 -1.60
C GLU A 110 10.68 -10.02 -1.17
N TRP A 111 11.94 -9.80 -0.77
CA TRP A 111 12.45 -8.48 -0.46
C TRP A 111 12.43 -7.55 -1.67
N ASN A 112 12.99 -7.97 -2.81
CA ASN A 112 13.02 -7.18 -4.04
C ASN A 112 11.60 -6.85 -4.53
N ALA A 113 10.69 -7.83 -4.54
CA ALA A 113 9.29 -7.62 -4.90
C ALA A 113 8.57 -6.65 -3.94
N GLY A 114 8.86 -6.74 -2.64
CA GLY A 114 8.36 -5.79 -1.64
C GLY A 114 8.85 -4.37 -1.88
N TRP A 115 10.13 -4.20 -2.21
CA TRP A 115 10.71 -2.88 -2.48
C TRP A 115 10.26 -2.28 -3.82
N LEU A 116 10.15 -3.09 -4.87
CA LEU A 116 9.63 -2.65 -6.16
C LEU A 116 8.20 -2.12 -6.02
N GLY A 117 7.33 -2.85 -5.33
CA GLY A 117 5.95 -2.40 -5.11
C GLY A 117 5.86 -1.13 -4.24
N LEU A 118 6.65 -1.05 -3.17
CA LEU A 118 6.71 0.13 -2.31
C LEU A 118 7.22 1.36 -3.08
N ALA A 119 8.32 1.20 -3.82
CA ALA A 119 8.94 2.28 -4.57
C ALA A 119 8.03 2.77 -5.71
N LEU A 120 7.36 1.84 -6.42
CA LEU A 120 6.37 2.20 -7.43
C LEU A 120 5.19 2.98 -6.83
N ALA A 121 4.65 2.52 -5.69
CA ALA A 121 3.53 3.19 -5.03
C ALA A 121 3.90 4.64 -4.61
N LEU A 122 5.07 4.82 -4.00
CA LEU A 122 5.56 6.12 -3.54
C LEU A 122 5.91 7.05 -4.70
N ALA A 123 6.65 6.56 -5.71
CA ALA A 123 7.04 7.37 -6.86
C ALA A 123 5.81 7.83 -7.65
N ALA A 124 4.85 6.94 -7.92
CA ALA A 124 3.64 7.30 -8.64
C ALA A 124 2.76 8.27 -7.85
N ALA A 125 2.52 8.02 -6.57
CA ALA A 125 1.72 8.92 -5.73
C ALA A 125 2.35 10.32 -5.62
N TRP A 126 3.67 10.39 -5.44
CA TRP A 126 4.37 11.65 -5.32
C TRP A 126 4.36 12.43 -6.65
N THR A 127 4.69 11.78 -7.77
CA THR A 127 4.66 12.43 -9.09
C THR A 127 3.26 12.93 -9.46
N SER A 128 2.21 12.13 -9.23
CA SER A 128 0.84 12.58 -9.45
C SER A 128 0.44 13.74 -8.54
N THR A 129 0.91 13.76 -7.28
CA THR A 129 0.59 14.84 -6.34
C THR A 129 1.28 16.14 -6.75
N GLN A 130 2.58 16.10 -7.08
CA GLN A 130 3.31 17.30 -7.50
C GLN A 130 2.72 17.87 -8.80
N GLY A 131 2.51 17.03 -9.81
CA GLY A 131 1.92 17.50 -11.07
C GLY A 131 0.54 18.13 -10.89
N LEU A 132 -0.30 17.60 -9.99
CA LEU A 132 -1.61 18.21 -9.70
C LEU A 132 -1.50 19.52 -8.91
N LYS A 133 -0.50 19.67 -8.03
CA LYS A 133 -0.24 20.93 -7.33
C LYS A 133 0.09 22.04 -8.33
N ASP A 134 1.02 21.76 -9.24
CA ASP A 134 1.49 22.73 -10.21
C ASP A 134 0.37 23.18 -11.15
N LEU A 135 -0.47 22.23 -11.58
CA LEU A 135 -1.61 22.52 -12.46
C LEU A 135 -2.73 23.30 -11.77
N THR A 136 -3.07 22.95 -10.53
CA THR A 136 -4.25 23.52 -9.87
C THR A 136 -3.98 24.83 -9.16
N GLY A 137 -2.80 25.01 -8.54
CA GLY A 137 -2.43 26.28 -7.94
C GLY A 137 -3.35 26.76 -6.82
N LYS A 138 -3.95 25.83 -6.06
CA LYS A 138 -4.98 26.16 -5.08
C LYS A 138 -4.37 26.84 -3.84
N PRO A 139 -4.91 27.99 -3.40
CA PRO A 139 -4.45 28.69 -2.20
C PRO A 139 -4.65 27.83 -0.93
N ARG A 140 -3.69 27.91 -0.02
CA ARG A 140 -3.75 27.25 1.28
C ARG A 140 -4.68 27.99 2.26
N PRO A 141 -5.20 27.30 3.29
CA PRO A 141 -6.02 27.94 4.30
C PRO A 141 -5.33 29.08 5.06
N ASP A 142 -4.00 29.09 5.12
CA ASP A 142 -3.18 30.10 5.78
C ASP A 142 -2.56 31.12 4.80
N LEU A 143 -3.05 31.22 3.56
CA LEU A 143 -2.48 32.08 2.53
C LEU A 143 -2.43 33.55 2.95
N LEU A 144 -3.54 34.12 3.45
CA LEU A 144 -3.59 35.57 3.74
C LEU A 144 -2.62 35.96 4.86
N ALA A 145 -2.42 35.09 5.84
CA ALA A 145 -1.46 35.31 6.92
C ALA A 145 -0.01 35.32 6.42
N ARG A 146 0.32 34.54 5.38
CA ARG A 146 1.64 34.53 4.73
C ARG A 146 1.82 35.73 3.79
N CYS A 147 0.76 36.03 3.03
CA CYS A 147 0.73 37.03 1.97
C CYS A 147 0.92 38.45 2.49
N ASN A 148 0.32 38.78 3.65
CA ASN A 148 0.24 40.14 4.19
C ASN A 148 -0.17 41.15 3.08
N PRO A 149 -1.42 41.09 2.59
CA PRO A 149 -1.83 41.79 1.39
C PRO A 149 -1.80 43.31 1.55
N ASP A 150 -1.40 44.04 0.50
CA ASP A 150 -1.50 45.50 0.46
C ASP A 150 -2.95 45.95 0.21
N VAL A 151 -3.69 46.13 1.30
CA VAL A 151 -5.08 46.59 1.29
C VAL A 151 -5.23 48.04 0.80
N SER A 152 -4.15 48.81 0.70
CA SER A 152 -4.20 50.19 0.22
C SER A 152 -4.35 50.26 -1.31
N ASN A 153 -3.94 49.22 -2.03
CA ASN A 153 -3.86 49.21 -3.50
C ASN A 153 -4.61 48.02 -4.13
N ILE A 154 -5.76 47.62 -3.57
CA ILE A 154 -6.53 46.47 -4.06
C ILE A 154 -6.89 46.61 -5.55
N ALA A 155 -7.27 47.83 -5.98
CA ALA A 155 -7.73 48.10 -7.34
C ALA A 155 -6.70 47.77 -8.43
N ALA A 156 -5.39 47.86 -8.13
CA ALA A 156 -4.34 47.56 -9.09
C ALA A 156 -4.14 46.05 -9.34
N HIS A 157 -4.62 45.20 -8.42
CA HIS A 157 -4.42 43.75 -8.46
C HIS A 157 -5.70 42.97 -8.77
N VAL A 158 -6.79 43.65 -9.13
CA VAL A 158 -8.06 43.01 -9.48
C VAL A 158 -7.95 42.33 -10.83
N VAL A 159 -8.24 41.03 -10.85
CA VAL A 159 -8.27 40.20 -12.06
C VAL A 159 -9.68 39.73 -12.41
N GLY A 160 -10.63 39.83 -11.47
CA GLY A 160 -12.02 39.49 -11.75
C GLY A 160 -12.93 39.58 -10.53
N GLY A 161 -14.11 38.96 -10.64
CA GLY A 161 -15.15 39.03 -9.63
C GLY A 161 -16.27 40.01 -10.01
N LEU A 162 -17.33 40.00 -9.21
CA LEU A 162 -18.48 40.90 -9.39
C LEU A 162 -18.39 42.14 -8.50
N GLY A 163 -17.39 42.24 -7.62
CA GLY A 163 -17.27 43.34 -6.65
C GLY A 163 -17.23 44.73 -7.30
N ASP A 164 -16.66 44.85 -8.50
CA ASP A 164 -16.65 46.12 -9.25
C ASP A 164 -18.04 46.50 -9.81
N ARG A 165 -18.94 45.53 -9.94
CA ARG A 165 -20.26 45.68 -10.58
C ARG A 165 -21.43 45.58 -9.60
N LEU A 166 -21.21 44.95 -8.44
CA LEU A 166 -22.21 44.70 -7.42
C LEU A 166 -21.59 44.96 -6.05
N GLN A 167 -22.11 45.98 -5.36
CA GLN A 167 -21.68 46.31 -4.00
C GLN A 167 -21.84 45.09 -3.08
N GLY A 168 -20.77 44.72 -2.38
CA GLY A 168 -20.72 43.56 -1.48
C GLY A 168 -20.41 42.23 -2.15
N ALA A 169 -20.23 42.18 -3.48
CA ALA A 169 -19.76 40.98 -4.15
C ALA A 169 -18.23 40.82 -4.03
N ALA A 170 -17.76 39.56 -4.12
CA ALA A 170 -16.35 39.25 -4.02
C ALA A 170 -15.55 39.88 -5.18
N VAL A 171 -14.45 40.54 -4.82
CA VAL A 171 -13.37 40.93 -5.73
C VAL A 171 -12.32 39.84 -5.71
N LEU A 172 -11.85 39.43 -6.88
CA LEU A 172 -10.76 38.48 -7.04
C LEU A 172 -9.48 39.23 -7.38
N VAL A 173 -8.46 39.00 -6.58
CA VAL A 173 -7.12 39.57 -6.73
C VAL A 173 -6.12 38.49 -7.11
N ASP A 174 -5.06 38.93 -7.77
CA ASP A 174 -3.90 38.12 -8.05
C ASP A 174 -2.93 38.10 -6.85
N TRP A 175 -2.06 37.09 -6.79
CA TRP A 175 -1.07 36.93 -5.71
C TRP A 175 -0.06 38.08 -5.61
N THR A 176 0.10 38.85 -6.68
CA THR A 176 0.95 40.06 -6.70
C THR A 176 0.55 41.14 -5.68
N ILE A 177 -0.64 41.05 -5.08
CA ILE A 177 -1.07 41.91 -3.97
C ILE A 177 -0.29 41.66 -2.66
N CYS A 178 0.36 40.51 -2.54
CA CYS A 178 1.13 40.14 -1.35
C CYS A 178 2.38 41.01 -1.22
N GLN A 179 2.60 41.58 -0.03
CA GLN A 179 3.81 42.35 0.23
C GLN A 179 5.05 41.45 0.28
N ASP A 180 4.90 40.23 0.79
CA ASP A 180 5.95 39.22 0.73
C ASP A 180 5.88 38.46 -0.60
N GLN A 181 6.97 38.55 -1.36
CA GLN A 181 7.16 37.92 -2.67
C GLN A 181 8.09 36.69 -2.59
N SER A 182 8.33 36.19 -1.38
CA SER A 182 9.15 34.99 -1.15
C SER A 182 8.49 33.71 -1.68
N ASP A 183 9.30 32.67 -1.89
CA ASP A 183 8.82 31.34 -2.28
C ASP A 183 7.86 30.71 -1.26
N LEU A 184 7.85 31.19 -0.01
CA LEU A 184 6.91 30.78 1.02
C LEU A 184 5.46 31.15 0.66
N VAL A 185 5.26 32.29 0.01
CA VAL A 185 3.96 32.73 -0.49
C VAL A 185 3.77 32.22 -1.91
N ARG A 186 4.74 32.51 -2.78
CA ARG A 186 4.66 32.27 -4.23
C ARG A 186 4.50 30.80 -4.59
N VAL A 187 5.24 29.90 -3.92
CA VAL A 187 5.19 28.46 -4.19
C VAL A 187 4.37 27.74 -3.13
N ASP A 188 4.77 27.86 -1.86
CA ASP A 188 4.13 27.07 -0.81
C ASP A 188 2.68 27.53 -0.55
N GLY A 189 2.38 28.83 -0.66
CA GLY A 189 1.03 29.38 -0.46
C GLY A 189 -0.02 28.87 -1.45
N PHE A 190 0.37 28.49 -2.67
CA PHE A 190 -0.55 28.00 -3.72
C PHE A 190 -0.44 26.49 -3.98
N SER A 191 0.30 25.79 -3.13
CA SER A 191 0.50 24.34 -3.23
C SER A 191 -0.46 23.56 -2.33
N SER A 192 -1.74 23.95 -2.22
CA SER A 192 -2.68 23.27 -1.31
C SER A 192 -3.17 21.92 -1.88
N PHE A 193 -3.70 21.88 -3.10
CA PHE A 193 -4.35 20.68 -3.62
C PHE A 193 -3.43 19.88 -4.55
N PRO A 194 -3.34 18.54 -4.41
CA PRO A 194 -3.75 17.72 -3.27
C PRO A 194 -2.67 17.70 -2.15
N SER A 195 -3.00 17.17 -0.98
CA SER A 195 -2.04 17.10 0.13
C SER A 195 -0.95 16.05 -0.12
N GLY A 196 0.31 16.50 -0.27
CA GLY A 196 1.47 15.63 -0.48
C GLY A 196 1.84 14.78 0.74
N HIS A 197 1.64 15.30 1.96
CA HIS A 197 1.83 14.52 3.18
C HIS A 197 0.84 13.36 3.24
N SER A 198 -0.42 13.63 2.92
CA SER A 198 -1.49 12.63 2.92
C SER A 198 -1.27 11.56 1.85
N SER A 199 -0.98 11.95 0.61
CA SER A 199 -0.77 10.99 -0.47
C SER A 199 0.46 10.12 -0.26
N PHE A 200 1.58 10.71 0.17
CA PHE A 200 2.81 9.97 0.43
C PHE A 200 2.67 9.03 1.63
N SER A 201 2.04 9.48 2.73
CA SER A 201 1.84 8.62 3.91
C SER A 201 0.93 7.44 3.60
N PHE A 202 -0.18 7.66 2.89
CA PHE A 202 -1.08 6.57 2.50
C PHE A 202 -0.48 5.65 1.42
N ALA A 203 0.38 6.16 0.53
CA ALA A 203 1.09 5.32 -0.42
C ALA A 203 2.07 4.37 0.28
N GLY A 204 2.94 4.89 1.16
CA GLY A 204 3.96 4.08 1.84
C GLY A 204 3.42 3.21 2.97
N LEU A 205 2.68 3.80 3.91
CA LEU A 205 2.13 3.08 5.06
C LEU A 205 0.93 2.22 4.66
N GLY A 206 0.12 2.66 3.69
CA GLY A 206 -0.95 1.83 3.14
C GLY A 206 -0.41 0.63 2.37
N TYR A 207 0.69 0.79 1.62
CA TYR A 207 1.40 -0.35 1.02
C TYR A 207 1.91 -1.30 2.11
N LEU A 208 2.51 -0.77 3.18
CA LEU A 208 2.98 -1.58 4.30
C LEU A 208 1.82 -2.34 4.97
N THR A 209 0.66 -1.71 5.17
CA THR A 209 -0.55 -2.37 5.68
C THR A 209 -0.96 -3.54 4.80
N LEU A 210 -1.03 -3.34 3.47
CA LEU A 210 -1.36 -4.41 2.52
C LEU A 210 -0.32 -5.52 2.54
N TRP A 211 0.97 -5.17 2.60
CA TRP A 211 2.06 -6.12 2.69
C TRP A 211 1.99 -6.96 3.95
N LEU A 212 1.81 -6.34 5.12
CA LEU A 212 1.62 -7.04 6.41
C LEU A 212 0.34 -7.89 6.40
N ALA A 213 -0.76 -7.35 5.90
CA ALA A 213 -2.02 -8.11 5.76
C ALA A 213 -1.82 -9.37 4.90
N SER A 214 -1.04 -9.29 3.83
CA SER A 214 -0.70 -10.46 3.00
C SER A 214 0.14 -11.49 3.74
N LYS A 215 1.11 -11.06 4.55
CA LYS A 215 1.98 -11.98 5.30
C LYS A 215 1.23 -12.61 6.48
N PHE A 216 0.31 -11.86 7.09
CA PHE A 216 -0.57 -12.35 8.14
C PHE A 216 -1.88 -12.95 7.61
N SER A 217 -2.05 -13.10 6.29
CA SER A 217 -3.28 -13.61 5.65
C SER A 217 -4.58 -12.99 6.23
N ILE A 218 -4.53 -11.69 6.54
CA ILE A 218 -5.68 -10.92 6.98
C ILE A 218 -6.50 -10.58 5.73
N ALA A 219 -7.64 -11.25 5.56
CA ALA A 219 -8.59 -10.99 4.50
C ALA A 219 -10.00 -10.85 5.09
N PHE A 220 -10.86 -10.06 4.45
CA PHE A 220 -12.28 -10.09 4.74
C PHE A 220 -12.81 -11.49 4.43
N PRO A 221 -13.53 -12.13 5.36
CA PRO A 221 -14.10 -13.46 5.11
C PRO A 221 -15.09 -13.36 3.95
N TYR A 222 -14.78 -14.08 2.86
CA TYR A 222 -15.69 -14.29 1.74
C TYR A 222 -16.21 -15.72 1.85
N LEU A 223 -17.52 -15.88 1.73
CA LEU A 223 -18.13 -17.20 1.59
C LEU A 223 -17.99 -17.61 0.12
N PRO A 224 -17.15 -18.59 -0.24
CA PRO A 224 -17.22 -19.16 -1.57
C PRO A 224 -18.63 -19.74 -1.76
N GLN A 225 -19.31 -19.36 -2.85
CA GLN A 225 -20.55 -20.03 -3.24
C GLN A 225 -20.20 -21.48 -3.62
N TYR A 226 -20.61 -22.44 -2.80
CA TYR A 226 -20.74 -23.84 -3.20
C TYR A 226 -22.22 -24.24 -3.17
N PRO A 227 -22.67 -25.14 -4.07
CA PRO A 227 -21.84 -25.98 -4.94
C PRO A 227 -21.94 -25.65 -6.44
N VAL A 228 -20.86 -25.94 -7.18
CA VAL A 228 -20.93 -26.29 -8.59
C VAL A 228 -21.58 -27.68 -8.68
N GLU A 229 -22.62 -27.78 -9.49
CA GLU A 229 -23.40 -28.99 -9.74
C GLU A 229 -22.47 -30.14 -10.21
N GLY A 230 -22.46 -31.27 -9.49
CA GLY A 230 -21.81 -32.51 -9.93
C GLY A 230 -20.58 -33.01 -9.16
N GLN A 231 -20.26 -32.50 -7.98
CA GLN A 231 -19.22 -33.08 -7.12
C GLN A 231 -19.82 -33.77 -5.87
N ASP A 232 -19.97 -35.09 -5.97
CA ASP A 232 -20.16 -35.99 -4.83
C ASP A 232 -18.85 -36.10 -4.03
N PHE A 233 -18.61 -35.16 -3.12
CA PHE A 233 -17.72 -35.40 -1.99
C PHE A 233 -18.58 -35.41 -0.73
N SER A 234 -18.41 -36.45 0.08
CA SER A 234 -18.84 -36.43 1.48
C SER A 234 -18.03 -35.33 2.20
N ASP A 235 -18.46 -34.08 2.08
CA ASP A 235 -17.96 -32.96 2.88
C ASP A 235 -18.33 -33.35 4.31
N ASP A 236 -17.36 -33.90 5.05
CA ASP A 236 -17.53 -34.10 6.48
C ASP A 236 -17.89 -32.73 7.03
N ARG A 237 -19.14 -32.60 7.46
CA ARG A 237 -19.79 -31.34 7.85
C ARG A 237 -19.22 -30.81 9.15
N SER A 238 -17.93 -31.03 9.42
CA SER A 238 -17.12 -30.17 10.27
C SER A 238 -17.44 -28.73 9.84
N SER A 239 -18.23 -28.10 10.70
CA SER A 239 -19.03 -26.94 10.35
C SER A 239 -18.16 -25.87 9.69
N VAL A 240 -18.70 -25.13 8.73
CA VAL A 240 -18.02 -23.93 8.19
C VAL A 240 -17.55 -23.00 9.34
N ARG A 241 -18.24 -23.05 10.49
CA ARG A 241 -17.89 -22.38 11.76
C ARG A 241 -16.60 -22.87 12.41
N THR A 242 -16.22 -24.13 12.24
CA THR A 242 -14.92 -24.65 12.68
C THR A 242 -13.82 -24.34 11.68
N ARG A 243 -14.10 -24.12 10.39
CA ARG A 243 -13.10 -23.91 9.32
C ARG A 243 -12.57 -22.48 9.18
N GLY A 244 -13.32 -21.47 9.63
CA GLY A 244 -12.93 -20.05 9.57
C GLY A 244 -12.72 -19.43 10.94
N ALA A 245 -11.51 -18.93 11.22
CA ALA A 245 -11.22 -18.16 12.43
C ALA A 245 -10.90 -16.71 12.10
N ALA A 246 -11.46 -15.78 12.89
CA ALA A 246 -11.06 -14.39 12.83
C ALA A 246 -9.57 -14.25 13.22
N PRO A 247 -8.79 -13.42 12.49
CA PRO A 247 -7.40 -13.15 12.84
C PRO A 247 -7.30 -12.65 14.29
N PRO A 248 -6.25 -13.05 15.04
CA PRO A 248 -5.97 -12.48 16.35
C PRO A 248 -5.95 -10.96 16.26
N ILE A 249 -6.62 -10.31 17.21
CA ILE A 249 -6.73 -8.85 17.24
C ILE A 249 -5.33 -8.21 17.20
N LEU A 250 -4.33 -8.82 17.85
CA LEU A 250 -2.94 -8.36 17.79
C LEU A 250 -2.39 -8.27 16.37
N MET A 251 -2.64 -9.26 15.51
CA MET A 251 -2.16 -9.26 14.12
C MET A 251 -2.88 -8.21 13.28
N MET A 252 -4.18 -8.00 13.54
CA MET A 252 -4.91 -6.90 12.94
C MET A 252 -4.35 -5.54 13.37
N ILE A 253 -4.12 -5.35 14.67
CA ILE A 253 -3.53 -4.12 15.19
C ILE A 253 -2.17 -3.88 14.53
N LEU A 254 -1.27 -4.87 14.52
CA LEU A 254 0.05 -4.75 13.90
C LEU A 254 -0.03 -4.42 12.41
N ALA A 255 -0.98 -5.00 11.67
CA ALA A 255 -1.17 -4.72 10.25
C ALA A 255 -1.74 -3.31 10.00
N PHE A 256 -2.61 -2.79 10.86
CA PHE A 256 -3.33 -1.53 10.65
C PHE A 256 -2.74 -0.31 11.38
N VAL A 257 -1.78 -0.49 12.29
CA VAL A 257 -1.00 0.61 12.90
C VAL A 257 -0.38 1.54 11.84
N PRO A 258 0.20 1.05 10.73
CA PRO A 258 0.68 1.93 9.66
C PRO A 258 -0.43 2.82 9.07
N THR A 259 -1.61 2.27 8.79
CA THR A 259 -2.76 3.06 8.32
C THR A 259 -3.22 4.09 9.35
N ALA A 260 -3.27 3.72 10.64
CA ALA A 260 -3.60 4.67 11.71
C ALA A 260 -2.57 5.82 11.79
N THR A 261 -1.29 5.51 11.58
CA THR A 261 -0.21 6.49 11.51
C THR A 261 -0.39 7.41 10.29
N ALA A 262 -0.78 6.88 9.13
CA ALA A 262 -1.10 7.68 7.95
C ALA A 262 -2.28 8.62 8.19
N CYS A 263 -3.34 8.15 8.87
CA CYS A 263 -4.47 8.98 9.28
C CYS A 263 -4.04 10.12 10.21
N PHE A 264 -3.14 9.86 11.17
CA PHE A 264 -2.60 10.89 12.06
C PHE A 264 -1.80 11.96 11.28
N ILE A 265 -0.93 11.54 10.36
CA ILE A 265 -0.17 12.44 9.49
C ILE A 265 -1.12 13.30 8.65
N ALA A 266 -2.15 12.70 8.05
CA ALA A 266 -3.17 13.40 7.30
C ALA A 266 -3.95 14.41 8.17
N ALA A 267 -4.39 14.02 9.36
CA ALA A 267 -5.11 14.89 10.29
C ALA A 267 -4.26 16.07 10.79
N SER A 268 -2.94 15.87 10.95
CA SER A 268 -2.02 16.96 11.35
C SER A 268 -2.04 18.14 10.37
N ARG A 269 -2.32 17.88 9.08
CA ARG A 269 -2.41 18.91 8.05
C ARG A 269 -3.62 19.81 8.21
N TRP A 270 -4.74 19.24 8.67
CA TRP A 270 -5.92 20.01 9.03
C TRP A 270 -5.67 20.83 10.29
N MET A 271 -5.06 20.23 11.31
CA MET A 271 -4.74 20.89 12.58
C MET A 271 -3.79 22.10 12.40
N ASN A 272 -2.85 22.03 11.47
CA ASN A 272 -1.91 23.13 11.18
C ASN A 272 -2.39 24.08 10.07
N TYR A 273 -3.67 24.04 9.68
CA TYR A 273 -4.26 24.89 8.63
C TYR A 273 -3.52 24.84 7.28
N ARG A 274 -2.84 23.73 7.00
CA ARG A 274 -2.02 23.58 5.79
C ARG A 274 -2.85 23.17 4.57
N HIS A 275 -3.99 22.51 4.80
CA HIS A 275 -4.82 21.92 3.76
C HIS A 275 -6.30 21.92 4.15
N HIS A 276 -7.17 22.05 3.15
CA HIS A 276 -8.59 21.80 3.32
C HIS A 276 -8.87 20.30 3.41
N GLY A 277 -10.02 19.92 3.98
CA GLY A 277 -10.41 18.53 4.15
C GLY A 277 -10.47 17.78 2.83
N PHE A 278 -10.96 18.42 1.77
CA PHE A 278 -10.98 17.84 0.42
C PHE A 278 -9.58 17.54 -0.12
N ASP A 279 -8.61 18.42 0.12
CA ASP A 279 -7.23 18.26 -0.33
C ASP A 279 -6.58 17.04 0.35
N ILE A 280 -6.93 16.80 1.63
CA ILE A 280 -6.47 15.68 2.44
C ILE A 280 -7.15 14.37 2.00
N LEU A 281 -8.48 14.38 1.80
CA LEU A 281 -9.23 13.19 1.36
C LEU A 281 -8.79 12.74 -0.02
N PHE A 282 -8.66 13.68 -0.98
CA PHE A 282 -8.19 13.37 -2.32
C PHE A 282 -6.74 12.88 -2.30
N GLY A 283 -5.85 13.54 -1.54
CA GLY A 283 -4.48 13.08 -1.35
C GLY A 283 -4.42 11.66 -0.80
N SER A 284 -5.22 11.35 0.23
CA SER A 284 -5.33 10.00 0.81
C SER A 284 -5.82 8.98 -0.23
N ALA A 285 -6.82 9.32 -1.03
CA ALA A 285 -7.34 8.44 -2.08
C ALA A 285 -6.29 8.14 -3.15
N VAL A 286 -5.52 9.14 -3.59
CA VAL A 286 -4.37 8.96 -4.50
C VAL A 286 -3.34 8.01 -3.89
N GLY A 287 -2.98 8.20 -2.62
CA GLY A 287 -2.05 7.33 -1.91
C GLY A 287 -2.54 5.88 -1.82
N ILE A 288 -3.80 5.67 -1.41
CA ILE A 288 -4.43 4.34 -1.33
C ILE A 288 -4.47 3.65 -2.69
N PHE A 289 -4.81 4.38 -3.75
CA PHE A 289 -4.87 3.87 -5.12
C PHE A 289 -3.51 3.32 -5.57
N PHE A 290 -2.44 4.10 -5.41
CA PHE A 290 -1.11 3.66 -5.81
C PHE A 290 -0.51 2.60 -4.87
N ALA A 291 -0.82 2.63 -3.57
CA ALA A 291 -0.51 1.54 -2.64
C ALA A 291 -1.13 0.22 -3.11
N TYR A 292 -2.40 0.24 -3.50
CA TYR A 292 -3.12 -0.92 -4.00
C TYR A 292 -2.51 -1.46 -5.30
N ILE A 293 -2.23 -0.59 -6.29
CA ILE A 293 -1.59 -0.99 -7.55
C ILE A 293 -0.19 -1.58 -7.30
N GLY A 294 0.65 -0.85 -6.56
CA GLY A 294 2.00 -1.29 -6.23
C GLY A 294 1.99 -2.63 -5.48
N PHE A 295 1.01 -2.87 -4.62
CA PHE A 295 0.85 -4.16 -3.97
C PHE A 295 0.40 -5.25 -4.95
N ARG A 296 -0.65 -5.02 -5.76
CA ARG A 296 -1.24 -6.06 -6.61
C ARG A 296 -0.38 -6.52 -7.77
N MET A 297 0.56 -5.69 -8.22
CA MET A 297 1.47 -6.03 -9.32
C MET A 297 2.60 -6.97 -8.87
N TYR A 298 3.03 -6.88 -7.61
CA TYR A 298 4.19 -7.63 -7.11
C TYR A 298 3.84 -8.73 -6.09
N HIS A 299 2.62 -8.76 -5.56
CA HIS A 299 2.17 -9.75 -4.58
C HIS A 299 0.92 -10.50 -5.04
N LEU A 300 0.82 -11.76 -4.61
CA LEU A 300 -0.38 -12.56 -4.82
C LEU A 300 -1.59 -11.92 -4.11
N PRO A 301 -2.82 -12.06 -4.65
CA PRO A 301 -4.02 -11.59 -3.98
C PRO A 301 -4.11 -12.15 -2.55
N MET A 302 -4.47 -11.30 -1.58
CA MET A 302 -4.69 -11.70 -0.18
C MET A 302 -5.64 -12.89 -0.05
N GLN A 303 -6.58 -13.03 -1.00
CA GLN A 303 -7.58 -14.10 -1.08
C GLN A 303 -7.04 -15.47 -1.52
N ARG A 304 -5.84 -15.53 -2.11
CA ARG A 304 -5.21 -16.77 -2.58
C ARG A 304 -3.90 -17.08 -1.83
N GLY A 305 -3.62 -16.33 -0.76
CA GLY A 305 -2.31 -16.28 -0.10
C GLY A 305 -2.11 -17.37 0.96
N ALA A 306 -1.00 -18.11 0.83
CA ALA A 306 -0.44 -19.00 1.85
C ALA A 306 0.35 -18.23 2.93
N GLY A 307 -0.26 -17.18 3.50
CA GLY A 307 0.29 -16.43 4.63
C GLY A 307 0.10 -17.16 5.95
N TRP A 308 0.47 -16.49 7.03
CA TRP A 308 0.72 -17.12 8.33
C TRP A 308 -0.51 -17.33 9.23
N ALA A 309 -1.70 -16.95 8.76
CA ALA A 309 -2.87 -16.81 9.63
C ALA A 309 -4.17 -16.85 8.79
N TRP A 310 -5.12 -17.77 8.84
CA TRP A 310 -5.50 -18.84 9.75
C TRP A 310 -6.39 -19.89 9.03
N GLY A 311 -6.51 -21.07 9.65
CA GLY A 311 -7.67 -21.97 9.59
C GLY A 311 -8.30 -22.12 11.00
N PRO A 312 -9.08 -23.17 11.34
CA PRO A 312 -9.70 -23.36 12.67
C PRO A 312 -8.82 -22.97 13.87
N ARG A 313 -9.36 -22.26 14.88
CA ARG A 313 -8.69 -22.14 16.20
C ARG A 313 -8.81 -23.47 16.94
N GLY A 314 -7.73 -24.24 16.94
CA GLY A 314 -7.57 -25.43 17.78
C GLY A 314 -6.66 -25.16 18.98
N PRO A 315 -6.71 -25.98 20.04
CA PRO A 315 -5.85 -25.84 21.23
C PRO A 315 -4.35 -25.75 20.89
N ARG A 316 -3.91 -26.40 19.80
CA ARG A 316 -2.51 -26.44 19.35
C ARG A 316 -2.12 -25.26 18.43
N ARG A 317 -3.08 -24.44 18.02
CA ARG A 317 -2.91 -23.33 17.06
C ARG A 317 -3.79 -22.16 17.51
N ALA A 318 -3.61 -21.70 18.75
CA ALA A 318 -4.43 -20.62 19.31
C ALA A 318 -3.88 -19.21 18.96
N PHE A 319 -2.55 -19.10 18.76
CA PHE A 319 -1.85 -17.82 18.63
C PHE A 319 -1.07 -17.62 17.31
N ILE A 320 -0.54 -18.69 16.69
CA ILE A 320 0.22 -18.65 15.42
C ILE A 320 -0.03 -19.93 14.60
N ARG A 321 -0.13 -19.85 13.26
CA ARG A 321 -0.10 -21.01 12.33
C ARG A 321 1.28 -21.11 11.67
N GLY A 322 1.81 -22.34 11.54
CA GLY A 322 3.00 -22.63 10.74
C GLY A 322 2.76 -22.34 9.26
N VAL A 323 3.83 -22.20 8.48
CA VAL A 323 3.75 -21.66 7.12
C VAL A 323 3.82 -22.76 6.08
N GLY A 324 3.15 -22.57 4.94
CA GLY A 324 3.06 -23.55 3.86
C GLY A 324 1.82 -24.44 3.93
N PHE A 325 0.90 -24.17 4.86
CA PHE A 325 -0.37 -24.86 4.95
C PHE A 325 -1.48 -24.06 4.24
N PRO A 326 -2.35 -24.69 3.43
CA PRO A 326 -3.42 -24.00 2.71
C PRO A 326 -4.38 -23.31 3.70
N SER A 327 -4.75 -22.05 3.44
CA SER A 327 -5.85 -21.38 4.15
C SER A 327 -7.14 -22.19 3.93
N SER A 328 -7.77 -22.70 4.97
CA SER A 328 -8.94 -23.59 4.91
C SER A 328 -10.25 -22.87 4.53
N LEU A 329 -10.16 -21.72 3.88
CA LEU A 329 -11.30 -21.03 3.28
C LEU A 329 -11.16 -21.26 1.77
N GLY A 330 -11.83 -22.32 1.31
CA GLY A 330 -11.63 -22.91 0.00
C GLY A 330 -11.73 -21.93 -1.17
N VAL A 331 -10.83 -22.13 -2.12
CA VAL A 331 -11.16 -22.33 -3.53
C VAL A 331 -10.12 -23.29 -4.09
N ASP A 332 -10.58 -24.46 -4.56
CA ASP A 332 -9.79 -25.39 -5.35
C ASP A 332 -9.10 -24.65 -6.50
N SER A 333 -7.81 -24.94 -6.71
CA SER A 333 -7.02 -24.34 -7.76
C SER A 333 -6.26 -25.42 -8.54
N TRP A 334 -6.86 -25.84 -9.66
CA TRP A 334 -6.22 -26.25 -10.92
C TRP A 334 -5.26 -27.44 -10.94
N THR A 335 -5.64 -28.58 -10.36
CA THR A 335 -5.19 -29.89 -10.86
C THR A 335 -6.38 -30.82 -11.03
N TYR A 336 -6.79 -30.98 -12.28
CA TYR A 336 -7.67 -32.04 -12.73
C TYR A 336 -7.00 -33.39 -12.47
N THR A 337 -7.65 -34.27 -11.69
CA THR A 337 -7.32 -35.70 -11.69
C THR A 337 -8.60 -36.47 -11.94
N ARG A 338 -8.62 -37.14 -13.09
CA ARG A 338 -9.71 -37.99 -13.58
C ARG A 338 -9.97 -39.12 -12.59
N LYS A 339 -11.23 -39.33 -12.22
CA LYS A 339 -11.75 -40.47 -11.45
C LYS A 339 -11.08 -41.80 -11.88
N ILE A 340 -10.50 -42.51 -10.92
CA ILE A 340 -10.50 -43.97 -10.93
C ILE A 340 -11.40 -44.39 -9.78
N ASP A 341 -12.61 -44.84 -10.13
CA ASP A 341 -13.53 -45.45 -9.19
C ASP A 341 -13.05 -46.87 -8.83
N LYS A 342 -13.15 -47.16 -7.53
CA LYS A 342 -13.26 -48.49 -6.88
C LYS A 342 -12.01 -49.39 -6.86
N VAL A 343 -11.35 -49.43 -5.70
CA VAL A 343 -11.33 -50.64 -4.85
C VAL A 343 -11.40 -50.24 -3.37
N ARG A 344 -12.37 -50.83 -2.69
CA ARG A 344 -12.65 -50.78 -1.26
C ARG A 344 -11.76 -51.80 -0.53
N ASN A 345 -11.02 -51.39 0.52
CA ASN A 345 -11.20 -51.86 1.91
C ASN A 345 -10.06 -51.46 2.85
N ASP A 346 -10.48 -51.17 4.09
CA ASP A 346 -9.83 -51.42 5.38
C ASP A 346 -8.49 -50.75 5.67
N PHE A 347 -8.54 -49.63 6.40
CA PHE A 347 -7.88 -49.42 7.70
C PHE A 347 -8.21 -47.99 8.16
N HIS A 348 -9.00 -47.86 9.22
CA HIS A 348 -9.19 -46.59 9.91
C HIS A 348 -7.87 -46.19 10.59
N ALA A 349 -7.07 -45.37 9.90
CA ALA A 349 -6.21 -44.40 10.55
C ALA A 349 -6.83 -43.03 10.26
N GLU A 350 -7.23 -42.33 11.31
CA GLU A 350 -7.73 -40.96 11.28
C GLU A 350 -6.58 -40.04 10.82
N THR A 351 -6.31 -40.00 9.53
CA THR A 351 -5.35 -39.08 8.95
C THR A 351 -6.01 -37.70 8.87
N ASP A 352 -5.59 -36.81 9.76
CA ASP A 352 -5.86 -35.36 9.68
C ASP A 352 -5.43 -34.84 8.29
N VAL A 353 -6.38 -34.79 7.35
CA VAL A 353 -6.18 -34.32 5.97
C VAL A 353 -5.69 -32.87 5.94
N GLU A 354 -5.87 -32.13 7.03
CA GLU A 354 -5.46 -30.73 7.20
C GLU A 354 -3.92 -30.50 7.28
N ASN A 355 -3.13 -31.56 7.48
CA ASN A 355 -1.67 -31.43 7.66
C ASN A 355 -0.84 -32.01 6.50
N VAL A 356 -1.49 -32.34 5.38
CA VAL A 356 -0.84 -32.91 4.20
C VAL A 356 -0.15 -31.79 3.40
N PRO A 357 1.19 -31.81 3.23
CA PRO A 357 1.89 -30.86 2.36
C PRO A 357 1.40 -31.03 0.91
N MET A 358 1.45 -29.95 0.13
CA MET A 358 0.90 -29.85 -1.24
C MET A 358 1.39 -30.92 -2.26
N ARG A 359 2.31 -31.82 -1.88
CA ARG A 359 2.89 -32.88 -2.74
C ARG A 359 2.51 -34.32 -2.35
N ASP A 360 1.92 -34.55 -1.19
CA ASP A 360 1.52 -35.90 -0.73
C ASP A 360 0.25 -36.43 -1.43
N GLN A 361 -0.29 -35.68 -2.41
CA GLN A 361 -1.27 -36.19 -3.37
C GLN A 361 -0.61 -36.87 -4.59
N THR A 362 0.72 -36.88 -4.68
CA THR A 362 1.48 -37.45 -5.80
C THR A 362 2.68 -38.26 -5.30
N GLY A 363 2.45 -39.51 -4.88
CA GLY A 363 3.49 -40.47 -4.51
C GLY A 363 3.34 -41.78 -5.28
N ALA A 364 4.36 -42.10 -6.09
CA ALA A 364 4.41 -43.21 -7.03
C ALA A 364 4.68 -44.58 -6.38
N THR A 365 4.40 -45.67 -7.11
CA THR A 365 5.28 -46.85 -7.12
C THR A 365 5.53 -47.35 -8.55
N PRO A 366 6.74 -47.83 -8.85
CA PRO A 366 7.13 -48.35 -10.15
C PRO A 366 6.69 -49.82 -10.31
N TYR A 367 6.12 -50.17 -11.46
CA TYR A 367 6.38 -51.38 -12.25
C TYR A 367 5.84 -51.18 -13.67
#